data_AF-A0AAU9S4B7-F1
#
_entry.id   AF-A0AAU9S4B7-F1
#
_cell.length_a   1.000
_cell.length_b   1.000
_cell.length_c   1.000
_cell.angle_alpha   90.00
_cell.angle_beta   90.00
_cell.angle_gamma   90.00
#
_symmetry.space_group_name_H-M   'P 1'
#
loop_
_entity.id
_entity.type
_entity.pdbx_description
1 polymer ?
#
loop_
_entity_poly.entity_id
_entity_poly.type
_entity_poly.pdbx_seq_one_letter_code
_entity_poly.pdbx_strand_id
1 'polypeptide(L)'
;MTSPLVLFVFLFISSCSAQSYNVLSFGAKPDGKTDATKAFMAVWETACASPRPVTIVVPKGRFLLRSLNFDGSKCKPKQVTFRIDGTLVAPADYRVIGNEDYWIFFNLLDGVTVYGGVLDAQGASLWDCKKSGKTCPSGATVSNVFKFYH
;
A
#
# COMPACT_ATOMS: atom_id res chain seq x y z
N MET A 1 35.51 12.66 54.00
CA MET A 1 34.11 12.38 53.61
C MET A 1 33.92 12.90 52.20
N THR A 2 34.14 12.06 51.19
CA THR A 2 34.00 12.41 49.76
C THR A 2 32.81 11.64 49.21
N SER A 3 31.72 12.37 48.93
CA SER A 3 30.49 11.82 48.37
C SER A 3 30.69 11.52 46.88
N PRO A 4 30.37 10.31 46.37
CA PRO A 4 30.43 10.05 44.95
C PRO A 4 29.20 10.67 44.28
N LEU A 5 29.41 11.53 43.28
CA LEU A 5 28.35 11.97 42.38
C LEU A 5 27.92 10.75 41.55
N VAL A 6 26.75 10.20 41.86
CA VAL A 6 26.11 9.16 41.04
C VAL A 6 25.53 9.86 39.81
N LEU A 7 26.23 9.74 38.68
CA LEU A 7 25.78 10.25 37.39
C LEU A 7 24.63 9.38 36.88
N PHE A 8 23.38 9.78 37.14
CA PHE A 8 22.19 9.16 36.55
C PHE A 8 22.14 9.48 35.05
N VAL A 9 22.70 8.58 34.23
CA VAL A 9 22.49 8.59 32.78
C VAL A 9 21.03 8.21 32.54
N PHE A 10 20.16 9.20 32.33
CA PHE A 10 18.85 8.97 31.75
C PHE A 10 19.05 8.49 30.31
N LEU A 11 19.06 7.17 30.13
CA LEU A 11 18.87 6.55 28.82
C LEU A 11 17.49 7.03 28.34
N PHE A 12 17.47 8.06 27.50
CA PHE A 12 16.29 8.42 26.74
C PHE A 12 16.01 7.28 25.77
N ILE A 13 15.27 6.28 26.25
CA ILE A 13 14.70 5.24 25.41
C ILE A 13 13.70 5.97 24.51
N SER A 14 14.15 6.41 23.34
CA SER A 14 13.28 6.93 22.29
C SER A 14 12.34 5.81 21.87
N SER A 15 11.17 5.74 22.48
CA SER A 15 10.09 4.85 22.09
C SER A 15 9.60 5.28 20.70
N CYS A 16 10.09 4.60 19.67
CA CYS A 16 9.62 4.74 18.31
C CYS A 16 8.21 4.13 18.21
N SER A 17 7.20 4.89 18.60
CA SER A 17 5.81 4.50 18.37
C SER A 17 5.53 4.63 16.87
N ALA A 18 5.43 3.50 16.17
CA ALA A 18 4.96 3.47 14.79
C ALA A 18 3.52 4.00 14.73
N GLN A 19 3.27 4.97 13.86
CA GLN A 19 1.93 5.51 13.65
C GLN A 19 1.12 4.55 12.80
N SER A 20 -0.17 4.36 13.07
CA SER A 20 -1.02 3.49 12.26
C SER A 20 -2.18 4.24 11.62
N TYR A 21 -2.45 3.93 10.36
CA TYR A 21 -3.55 4.50 9.59
C TYR A 21 -4.39 3.38 9.00
N ASN A 22 -5.66 3.32 9.39
CA ASN A 22 -6.60 2.33 8.87
C ASN A 22 -7.30 2.90 7.63
N VAL A 23 -7.34 2.17 6.52
CA VAL A 23 -7.99 2.60 5.27
C VAL A 23 -9.48 2.94 5.45
N LEU A 24 -10.15 2.33 6.44
CA LEU A 24 -11.55 2.65 6.77
C LEU A 24 -11.70 4.09 7.25
N SER A 25 -10.71 4.62 7.98
CA SER A 25 -10.67 6.02 8.42
C SER A 25 -10.53 7.02 7.27
N PHE A 26 -10.18 6.54 6.08
CA PHE A 26 -10.08 7.32 4.83
C PHE A 26 -11.27 7.06 3.90
N GLY A 27 -12.32 6.38 4.38
CA GLY A 27 -13.57 6.15 3.64
C GLY A 27 -13.59 4.87 2.80
N ALA A 28 -12.58 4.00 2.90
CA ALA A 28 -12.64 2.70 2.24
C ALA A 28 -13.78 1.85 2.82
N LYS A 29 -14.53 1.16 1.96
CA LYS A 29 -15.58 0.23 2.39
C LYS A 29 -15.16 -1.22 2.11
N PRO A 30 -15.30 -2.13 3.08
CA PRO A 30 -14.87 -3.53 2.96
C PRO A 30 -15.90 -4.43 2.24
N ASP A 31 -16.64 -3.90 1.26
CA ASP A 31 -17.78 -4.58 0.61
C ASP A 31 -17.46 -5.26 -0.74
N GLY A 32 -16.23 -5.07 -1.26
CA GLY A 32 -15.78 -5.57 -2.56
C GLY A 32 -16.49 -4.95 -3.77
N LYS A 33 -17.24 -3.86 -3.57
CA LYS A 33 -18.10 -3.23 -4.59
C LYS A 33 -17.86 -1.74 -4.72
N THR A 34 -17.70 -1.05 -3.60
CA THR A 34 -17.42 0.38 -3.57
C THR A 34 -15.96 0.60 -3.93
N ASP A 35 -15.71 1.46 -4.92
CA ASP A 35 -14.37 1.86 -5.33
C ASP A 35 -13.63 2.56 -4.16
N ALA A 36 -12.58 1.92 -3.67
CA ALA A 36 -11.76 2.38 -2.57
C ALA A 36 -10.45 3.05 -3.03
N THR A 37 -10.21 3.22 -4.34
CA THR A 37 -8.97 3.78 -4.90
C THR A 37 -8.63 5.13 -4.27
N LYS A 38 -9.60 6.05 -4.14
CA LYS A 38 -9.37 7.37 -3.52
C LYS A 38 -9.00 7.29 -2.05
N ALA A 39 -9.60 6.37 -1.29
CA ALA A 39 -9.26 6.17 0.12
C ALA A 39 -7.84 5.63 0.28
N PHE A 40 -7.43 4.70 -0.61
CA PHE A 40 -6.08 4.16 -0.64
C PHE A 40 -5.02 5.21 -1.02
N MET A 41 -5.32 6.08 -1.99
CA MET A 41 -4.47 7.23 -2.31
C MET A 41 -4.33 8.19 -1.12
N ALA A 42 -5.44 8.55 -0.48
CA ALA A 42 -5.43 9.49 0.63
C ALA A 42 -4.64 8.96 1.86
N VAL A 43 -4.78 7.67 2.18
CA VAL A 43 -3.98 7.08 3.27
C VAL A 43 -2.50 7.01 2.91
N TRP A 44 -2.16 6.76 1.64
CA TRP A 44 -0.79 6.74 1.16
C TRP A 44 -0.15 8.12 1.26
N GLU A 45 -0.83 9.17 0.79
CA GLU A 45 -0.34 10.55 0.88
C GLU A 45 -0.10 10.95 2.35
N THR A 46 -1.01 10.57 3.24
CA THR A 46 -0.89 10.84 4.68
C THR A 46 0.29 10.08 5.30
N ALA A 47 0.48 8.80 4.93
CA ALA A 47 1.63 8.01 5.37
C ALA A 47 2.95 8.56 4.82
N CYS A 48 2.95 8.99 3.56
CA CYS A 48 4.11 9.51 2.84
C CYS A 48 4.62 10.82 3.45
N ALA A 49 3.71 11.70 3.87
CA ALA A 49 4.01 12.98 4.52
C ALA A 49 4.49 12.83 5.97
N SER A 50 4.23 11.68 6.61
CA SER A 50 4.60 11.44 8.01
C SER A 50 6.12 11.46 8.20
N PRO A 51 6.63 12.13 9.26
CA PRO A 51 8.04 12.08 9.62
C PRO A 51 8.42 10.83 10.42
N ARG A 52 7.45 9.98 10.80
CA ARG A 52 7.66 8.78 11.62
C ARG A 52 7.38 7.51 10.83
N PRO A 53 7.89 6.34 11.24
CA PRO A 53 7.45 5.06 10.69
C PRO A 53 5.93 4.91 10.76
N VAL A 54 5.33 4.45 9.66
CA VAL A 54 3.87 4.31 9.52
C VAL A 54 3.50 2.88 9.15
N THR A 55 2.43 2.36 9.76
CA THR A 55 1.73 1.16 9.28
C THR A 55 0.37 1.56 8.70
N ILE A 56 0.18 1.33 7.40
CA ILE A 56 -1.13 1.36 6.75
C ILE A 56 -1.79 0.00 6.99
N VAL A 57 -2.96 0.01 7.61
CA VAL A 57 -3.73 -1.19 7.96
C VAL A 57 -4.90 -1.33 6.99
N VAL A 58 -4.92 -2.44 6.25
CA VAL A 58 -6.07 -2.89 5.47
C VAL A 58 -6.74 -4.01 6.26
N PRO A 59 -7.86 -3.76 6.96
CA PRO A 59 -8.47 -4.78 7.81
C PRO A 59 -9.13 -5.88 6.98
N LYS A 60 -9.68 -6.90 7.66
CA LYS A 60 -10.48 -7.94 7.00
C LYS A 60 -11.64 -7.33 6.20
N GLY A 61 -11.88 -7.86 5.02
CA GLY A 61 -12.87 -7.34 4.07
C GLY A 61 -12.38 -7.43 2.63
N ARG A 62 -13.23 -7.02 1.68
CA ARG A 62 -12.85 -6.90 0.27
C ARG A 62 -12.84 -5.42 -0.13
N PHE A 63 -11.77 -4.97 -0.77
CA PHE A 63 -11.60 -3.57 -1.17
C PHE A 63 -11.39 -3.51 -2.68
N LEU A 64 -12.38 -2.97 -3.40
CA LEU A 64 -12.28 -2.80 -4.84
C LEU A 64 -11.33 -1.65 -5.15
N LEU A 65 -10.27 -1.94 -5.91
CA LEU A 65 -9.28 -0.97 -6.35
C LEU A 65 -9.15 -0.99 -7.87
N ARG A 66 -9.25 0.17 -8.50
CA ARG A 66 -8.76 0.43 -9.87
C ARG A 66 -7.23 0.60 -9.87
N SER A 67 -6.68 1.03 -11.00
CA SER A 67 -5.26 1.38 -11.13
C SER A 67 -4.84 2.38 -10.04
N LEU A 68 -3.72 2.07 -9.38
CA LEU A 68 -3.15 2.83 -8.28
C LEU A 68 -1.64 2.96 -8.45
N ASN A 69 -1.15 4.17 -8.21
CA ASN A 69 0.28 4.45 -8.13
C ASN A 69 0.61 5.03 -6.76
N PHE A 70 1.26 4.23 -5.92
CA PHE A 70 1.86 4.68 -4.67
C PHE A 70 3.25 5.26 -4.98
N ASP A 71 3.28 6.53 -5.37
CA ASP A 71 4.52 7.25 -5.65
C ASP A 71 5.17 7.76 -4.36
N GLY A 72 6.42 7.40 -4.14
CA GLY A 72 7.23 7.87 -3.02
C GLY A 72 8.28 8.90 -3.38
N SER A 73 8.28 9.44 -4.60
CA SER A 73 9.21 10.48 -5.03
C SER A 73 9.32 11.68 -4.07
N LYS A 74 8.24 12.01 -3.35
CA LYS A 74 8.16 13.11 -2.37
C LYS A 74 8.07 12.65 -0.91
N CYS A 75 8.17 11.35 -0.67
CA CYS A 75 8.13 10.80 0.67
C CYS A 75 9.39 11.14 1.46
N LYS A 76 9.23 11.44 2.74
CA LYS A 76 10.38 11.48 3.66
C LYS A 76 11.03 10.10 3.75
N PRO A 77 12.33 9.99 4.07
CA PRO A 77 12.98 8.71 4.33
C PRO A 77 12.50 8.15 5.69
N LYS A 78 11.69 7.09 5.66
CA LYS A 78 11.11 6.39 6.82
C LYS A 78 10.49 5.06 6.38
N GLN A 79 10.29 4.15 7.34
CA GLN A 79 9.60 2.90 7.06
C GLN A 79 8.10 3.14 6.86
N VAL A 80 7.53 2.60 5.78
CA VAL A 80 6.08 2.51 5.60
C VAL A 80 5.68 1.05 5.37
N THR A 81 4.79 0.54 6.20
CA THR A 81 4.35 -0.84 6.17
C THR A 81 2.90 -0.92 5.72
N PHE A 82 2.62 -1.56 4.60
CA PHE A 82 1.28 -2.04 4.26
C PHE A 82 1.05 -3.40 4.90
N ARG A 83 0.24 -3.42 5.95
CA ARG A 83 -0.28 -4.66 6.53
C ARG A 83 -1.65 -4.93 5.95
N ILE A 84 -1.74 -5.98 5.15
CA ILE A 84 -3.00 -6.40 4.52
C ILE A 84 -3.55 -7.60 5.28
N ASP A 85 -4.67 -7.42 5.98
CA ASP A 85 -5.41 -8.49 6.64
C ASP A 85 -6.63 -8.95 5.80
N GLY A 86 -7.02 -8.18 4.77
CA GLY A 86 -8.15 -8.45 3.89
C GLY A 86 -7.76 -8.85 2.46
N THR A 87 -8.66 -8.56 1.52
CA THR A 87 -8.47 -8.81 0.08
C THR A 87 -8.58 -7.51 -0.70
N LEU A 88 -7.57 -7.20 -1.49
CA LEU A 88 -7.64 -6.17 -2.53
C LEU A 88 -8.16 -6.85 -3.79
N VAL A 89 -9.20 -6.28 -4.41
CA VAL A 89 -9.85 -6.88 -5.58
C VAL A 89 -9.84 -5.91 -6.75
N ALA A 90 -9.45 -6.38 -7.93
CA ALA A 90 -9.53 -5.62 -9.17
C ALA A 90 -10.99 -5.58 -9.68
N PRO A 91 -11.34 -4.69 -10.63
CA PRO A 91 -12.65 -4.70 -11.26
C PRO A 91 -12.91 -6.02 -12.01
N ALA A 92 -14.11 -6.58 -11.86
CA ALA A 92 -14.52 -7.80 -12.57
C ALA A 92 -14.56 -7.63 -14.09
N ASP A 93 -14.90 -6.42 -14.53
CA ASP A 93 -14.76 -6.03 -15.91
C ASP A 93 -13.30 -5.63 -16.18
N TYR A 94 -12.55 -6.53 -16.79
CA TYR A 94 -11.14 -6.31 -17.14
C TYR A 94 -10.91 -5.08 -18.00
N ARG A 95 -11.94 -4.55 -18.69
CA ARG A 95 -11.81 -3.34 -19.53
C ARG A 95 -11.63 -2.08 -18.71
N VAL A 96 -12.02 -2.09 -17.43
CA VAL A 96 -11.91 -0.92 -16.53
C VAL A 96 -10.45 -0.52 -16.29
N ILE A 97 -9.54 -1.50 -16.23
CA ILE A 97 -8.09 -1.27 -16.04
C ILE A 97 -7.24 -1.95 -17.12
N GLY A 98 -7.84 -2.58 -18.13
CA GLY A 98 -7.11 -3.45 -19.05
C GLY A 98 -6.10 -2.73 -19.94
N ASN A 99 -6.26 -1.41 -20.11
CA ASN A 99 -5.34 -0.54 -20.86
C ASN A 99 -4.35 0.21 -19.94
N GLU A 100 -4.43 -0.01 -18.63
CA GLU A 100 -3.45 0.51 -17.68
C GLU A 100 -2.24 -0.42 -17.66
N ASP A 101 -1.04 0.15 -17.51
CA ASP A 101 0.19 -0.65 -17.39
C ASP A 101 0.19 -1.48 -16.10
N TYR A 102 -0.33 -0.89 -15.02
CA TYR A 102 -0.31 -1.45 -13.67
C TYR A 102 -1.67 -1.35 -12.99
N TRP A 103 -2.00 -2.37 -12.20
CA TRP A 103 -3.14 -2.39 -11.31
C TRP A 103 -2.76 -1.74 -9.99
N ILE A 104 -1.63 -2.16 -9.42
CA ILE A 104 -1.03 -1.54 -8.25
C ILE A 104 0.45 -1.38 -8.53
N PHE A 105 0.91 -0.14 -8.50
CA PHE A 105 2.28 0.24 -8.73
C PHE A 105 2.88 0.91 -7.51
N PHE A 106 3.98 0.36 -7.02
CA PHE A 106 4.78 0.94 -5.96
C PHE A 106 6.03 1.56 -6.58
N ASN A 107 6.03 2.89 -6.72
CA ASN A 107 7.04 3.63 -7.48
C ASN A 107 7.98 4.41 -6.59
N LEU A 108 9.30 4.28 -6.81
CA LEU A 108 10.33 5.07 -6.13
C LEU A 108 10.22 4.99 -4.59
N LEU A 109 9.98 3.78 -4.08
CA LEU A 109 9.76 3.55 -2.67
C LEU A 109 11.01 3.00 -2.00
N ASP A 110 11.55 3.75 -1.04
CA ASP A 110 12.54 3.26 -0.07
C ASP A 110 11.89 2.99 1.28
N GLY A 111 12.25 1.85 1.89
CA GLY A 111 11.73 1.46 3.21
C GLY A 111 10.26 1.06 3.23
N VAL A 112 9.70 0.62 2.09
CA VAL A 112 8.30 0.13 2.03
C VAL A 112 8.25 -1.39 2.15
N THR A 113 7.39 -1.88 3.03
CA THR A 113 7.11 -3.31 3.20
C THR A 113 5.64 -3.57 2.98
N VAL A 114 5.30 -4.56 2.16
CA VAL A 114 3.92 -5.01 1.93
C VAL A 114 3.84 -6.47 2.32
N TYR A 115 2.89 -6.86 3.18
CA TYR A 115 2.70 -8.25 3.56
C TYR A 115 1.26 -8.58 3.94
N GLY A 116 0.98 -9.89 3.93
CA GLY A 116 -0.32 -10.46 4.29
C GLY A 116 -1.36 -10.39 3.17
N GLY A 117 -2.57 -10.84 3.50
CA GLY A 117 -3.76 -10.61 2.69
C GLY A 117 -3.77 -11.34 1.35
N VAL A 118 -4.70 -10.91 0.49
CA VAL A 118 -4.88 -11.47 -0.86
C VAL A 118 -5.00 -10.34 -1.87
N LEU A 119 -4.34 -10.51 -3.01
CA LEU A 119 -4.48 -9.66 -4.19
C LEU A 119 -5.27 -10.47 -5.24
N ASP A 120 -6.57 -10.17 -5.38
CA ASP A 120 -7.49 -10.81 -6.32
C ASP A 120 -7.61 -9.97 -7.60
N ALA A 121 -6.78 -10.27 -8.61
CA ALA A 121 -6.67 -9.48 -9.84
C ALA A 121 -7.81 -9.70 -10.86
N GLN A 122 -8.74 -10.62 -10.60
CA GLN A 122 -9.91 -10.91 -11.46
C GLN A 122 -9.64 -11.10 -12.96
N GLY A 123 -8.46 -11.64 -13.32
CA GLY A 123 -8.01 -11.72 -14.72
C GLY A 123 -8.67 -12.79 -15.61
N ALA A 124 -9.49 -13.70 -15.05
CA ALA A 124 -10.01 -14.86 -15.79
C ALA A 124 -10.77 -14.46 -17.08
N SER A 125 -11.63 -13.45 -16.99
CA SER A 125 -12.40 -12.94 -18.14
C SER A 125 -11.52 -12.32 -19.22
N LEU A 126 -10.38 -11.73 -18.85
CA LEU A 126 -9.39 -11.25 -19.82
C LEU A 126 -8.69 -12.42 -20.52
N TRP A 127 -8.36 -13.48 -19.79
CA TRP A 127 -7.77 -14.69 -20.36
C TRP A 127 -8.71 -15.36 -21.36
N ASP A 128 -10.00 -15.46 -21.04
CA ASP A 128 -11.02 -15.98 -21.96
C ASP A 128 -11.13 -15.13 -23.23
N CYS A 129 -11.08 -13.80 -23.09
CA CYS A 129 -11.02 -12.89 -24.23
C CYS A 129 -9.82 -13.22 -25.13
N LYS A 130 -8.60 -13.27 -24.56
CA LYS A 130 -7.37 -13.54 -25.30
C LYS A 130 -7.40 -14.90 -26.00
N LYS A 131 -7.95 -15.93 -25.34
CA LYS A 131 -8.10 -17.28 -25.90
C LYS A 131 -9.09 -17.33 -27.06
N SER A 132 -10.09 -16.44 -27.09
CA SER A 132 -11.08 -16.37 -28.17
C SER A 132 -10.59 -15.70 -29.46
N GLY A 133 -9.33 -15.22 -29.51
CA GLY A 133 -8.76 -14.56 -30.69
C GLY A 133 -9.33 -13.16 -30.96
N LYS A 134 -10.05 -12.57 -30.00
CA LYS A 134 -10.57 -11.20 -30.08
C LYS A 134 -9.46 -10.18 -29.76
N THR A 135 -9.69 -8.93 -30.16
CA THR A 135 -8.88 -7.80 -29.68
C THR A 135 -9.20 -7.57 -28.20
N CYS A 136 -8.21 -7.81 -27.35
CA CYS A 136 -8.32 -7.68 -25.91
C CYS A 136 -7.23 -6.74 -25.39
N PRO A 137 -7.46 -6.01 -24.28
CA PRO A 137 -6.44 -5.21 -23.65
C PRO A 137 -5.23 -6.04 -23.19
N SER A 138 -4.07 -5.40 -23.01
CA SER A 138 -2.86 -6.05 -22.50
C SER A 138 -3.07 -6.66 -21.12
N GLY A 139 -3.83 -5.96 -20.27
CA GLY A 139 -4.06 -6.32 -18.87
C GLY A 139 -3.07 -5.62 -17.94
N ALA A 140 -3.59 -5.10 -16.84
CA ALA A 140 -2.81 -4.42 -15.82
C ALA A 140 -2.10 -5.42 -14.90
N THR A 141 -0.86 -5.10 -14.51
CA THR A 141 -0.01 -5.96 -13.66
C THR A 141 0.24 -5.35 -12.28
N VAL A 142 0.68 -6.14 -11.29
CA VAL A 142 1.20 -5.57 -10.03
C VAL A 142 2.72 -5.47 -10.16
N SER A 143 3.29 -4.31 -9.84
CA SER A 143 4.73 -4.09 -9.96
C SER A 143 5.29 -3.24 -8.83
N ASN A 144 6.54 -3.52 -8.44
CA ASN A 144 7.30 -2.78 -7.44
C ASN A 144 8.65 -2.37 -8.04
N VAL A 145 8.99 -1.09 -7.97
CA VAL A 145 10.32 -0.58 -8.33
C VAL A 145 10.98 0.03 -7.09
N PHE A 146 11.93 -0.72 -6.51
CA PHE A 146 12.76 -0.29 -5.39
C PHE A 146 14.01 0.43 -5.91
N LYS A 147 14.37 1.55 -5.29
CA LYS A 147 15.64 2.23 -5.57
C LYS A 147 16.66 1.87 -4.50
N PHE A 148 17.48 0.85 -4.76
CA PHE A 148 18.63 0.59 -3.89
C PHE A 148 19.68 1.69 -4.09
N TYR A 149 19.69 2.70 -3.22
CA TYR A 149 20.85 3.56 -3.06
C TYR A 149 21.83 2.85 -2.13
N HIS A 150 22.94 2.38 -2.70
CA HIS A 150 24.12 1.91 -1.96
C HIS A 150 24.85 3.09 -1.30
#